data_AF-A0A7V5SC99-F1
#
_entry.id   AF-A0A7V5SC99-F1
#
_cell.length_a   1.000
_cell.length_b   1.000
_cell.length_c   1.000
_cell.angle_alpha   90.00
_cell.angle_beta   90.00
_cell.angle_gamma   90.00
#
_symmetry.space_group_name_H-M   'P 1'
#
loop_
_entity.id
_entity.type
_entity.pdbx_description
1 polymer ?
#
loop_
_entity_poly.entity_id
_entity_poly.type
_entity_poly.pdbx_seq_one_letter_code
_entity_poly.pdbx_strand_id
1 'polypeptide(L)'
;MQDKLNEIAQAAAEGTPPEEIVAQLEALHESVLEDEKARSEFEQAVLKVADGVYLPHIFWIYLSAFLNDREVYRPFLEYVLQVYAQLPPSPFVDKRMRPLLYVYFMNEPSFYTNKLEAFLHRYAHPEKRSLVQDIRAYIQRNPTTVRIFQQKFALLKDYLPNFEMLSMPLPELRASLGQGS
;
A
#
# COMPACT_ATOMS: atom_id res chain seq x y z
N MET A 1 -19.70 -11.25 -5.32
CA MET A 1 -18.47 -10.58 -4.81
C MET A 1 -18.57 -10.34 -3.31
N GLN A 2 -19.60 -9.63 -2.82
CA GLN A 2 -19.76 -9.35 -1.40
C GLN A 2 -19.75 -10.62 -0.52
N ASP A 3 -20.43 -11.69 -0.94
CA ASP A 3 -20.44 -12.95 -0.17
C ASP A 3 -19.04 -13.54 0.01
N LYS A 4 -18.23 -13.58 -1.06
CA LYS A 4 -16.83 -14.02 -0.99
C LYS A 4 -15.98 -13.14 -0.07
N LEU A 5 -16.16 -11.82 -0.11
CA LEU A 5 -15.45 -10.91 0.80
C LEU A 5 -15.84 -11.17 2.25
N ASN A 6 -17.10 -11.49 2.52
CA ASN A 6 -17.57 -11.85 3.86
C ASN A 6 -16.99 -13.21 4.32
N GLU A 7 -16.93 -14.21 3.44
CA GLU A 7 -16.29 -15.51 3.71
C GLU A 7 -14.81 -15.33 4.08
N ILE A 8 -14.08 -14.53 3.30
CA ILE A 8 -12.66 -14.23 3.56
C ILE A 8 -12.50 -13.46 4.89
N ALA A 9 -13.38 -12.49 5.16
CA ALA A 9 -13.35 -11.75 6.43
C ALA A 9 -13.59 -12.68 7.64
N GLN A 10 -14.50 -13.65 7.49
CA GLN A 10 -14.77 -14.64 8.52
C GLN A 10 -13.56 -15.56 8.74
N ALA A 11 -12.94 -16.08 7.68
CA ALA A 11 -11.74 -16.90 7.79
C ALA A 11 -10.61 -16.15 8.53
N ALA A 12 -10.42 -14.86 8.25
CA ALA A 12 -9.46 -14.02 8.97
C ALA A 12 -9.80 -13.91 10.48
N ALA A 13 -11.08 -13.74 10.82
CA ALA A 13 -11.53 -13.71 12.21
C ALA A 13 -11.38 -15.06 12.94
N GLU A 14 -11.42 -16.17 12.20
CA GLU A 14 -11.18 -17.53 12.69
C GLU A 14 -9.68 -17.88 12.82
N GLY A 15 -8.79 -16.95 12.47
CA GLY A 15 -7.35 -17.07 12.68
C GLY A 15 -6.57 -17.57 11.47
N THR A 16 -7.16 -17.58 10.26
CA THR A 16 -6.42 -17.84 9.03
C THR A 16 -5.25 -16.86 8.88
N PRO A 17 -4.04 -17.35 8.54
CA PRO A 17 -2.86 -16.50 8.39
C PRO A 17 -3.06 -15.34 7.39
N PRO A 18 -2.54 -14.14 7.65
CA PRO A 18 -2.66 -13.00 6.74
C PRO A 18 -2.20 -13.27 5.31
N GLU A 19 -1.16 -14.08 5.11
CA GLU A 19 -0.66 -14.49 3.80
C GLU A 19 -1.69 -15.27 3.00
N GLU A 20 -2.44 -16.18 3.64
CA GLU A 20 -3.50 -16.96 3.00
C GLU A 20 -4.71 -16.08 2.67
N ILE A 21 -5.04 -15.11 3.53
CA ILE A 21 -6.09 -14.13 3.25
C ILE A 21 -5.72 -13.26 2.04
N VAL A 22 -4.45 -12.81 1.96
CA VAL A 22 -3.95 -12.07 0.80
C VAL A 22 -4.10 -12.88 -0.48
N ALA A 23 -3.69 -14.15 -0.47
CA ALA A 23 -3.81 -15.02 -1.65
C ALA A 23 -5.28 -15.18 -2.10
N GLN A 24 -6.22 -15.32 -1.17
CA GLN A 24 -7.65 -15.39 -1.49
C GLN A 24 -8.18 -14.07 -2.09
N LEU A 25 -7.75 -12.93 -1.55
CA LEU A 25 -8.13 -11.61 -2.05
C LEU A 25 -7.51 -11.30 -3.41
N GLU A 26 -6.28 -11.75 -3.64
CA GLU A 26 -5.60 -11.63 -4.94
C GLU A 26 -6.32 -12.45 -6.01
N ALA A 27 -6.66 -13.72 -5.74
CA ALA A 27 -7.44 -14.54 -6.66
C ALA A 27 -8.82 -13.94 -6.97
N LEU A 28 -9.46 -13.30 -5.97
CA LEU A 28 -10.72 -12.59 -6.18
C LEU A 28 -10.53 -11.33 -7.04
N HIS A 29 -9.46 -10.57 -6.80
CA HIS A 29 -9.11 -9.39 -7.59
C HIS A 29 -8.88 -9.77 -9.06
N GLU A 30 -8.09 -10.81 -9.31
CA GLU A 30 -7.83 -11.35 -10.66
C GLU A 30 -9.12 -11.69 -11.40
N SER A 31 -10.09 -12.28 -10.70
CA SER A 31 -11.38 -12.67 -11.31
C SER A 31 -12.25 -11.49 -11.76
N VAL A 32 -11.93 -10.27 -11.33
CA VAL A 32 -12.70 -9.05 -11.69
C VAL A 32 -11.89 -8.04 -12.50
N LEU A 33 -10.63 -8.33 -12.86
CA LEU A 33 -9.75 -7.35 -13.54
C LEU A 33 -10.29 -6.80 -14.86
N GLU A 34 -10.97 -7.66 -15.63
CA GLU A 34 -11.49 -7.35 -16.98
C GLU A 34 -12.82 -6.57 -16.94
N ASP A 35 -13.51 -6.54 -15.80
CA ASP A 35 -14.75 -5.78 -15.62
C ASP A 35 -14.45 -4.54 -14.76
N GLU A 36 -14.38 -3.37 -15.42
CA GLU A 36 -14.04 -2.10 -14.77
C GLU A 36 -14.96 -1.77 -13.58
N LYS A 37 -16.26 -2.07 -13.70
CA LYS A 37 -17.22 -1.81 -12.63
C LYS A 37 -16.98 -2.76 -11.46
N ALA A 38 -16.87 -4.06 -11.74
CA ALA A 38 -16.62 -5.06 -10.70
C ALA A 38 -15.27 -4.83 -10.00
N ARG A 39 -14.24 -4.47 -10.76
CA ARG A 39 -12.92 -4.08 -10.23
C ARG A 39 -13.02 -2.89 -9.28
N SER A 40 -13.68 -1.81 -9.71
CA SER A 40 -13.84 -0.63 -8.86
C SER A 40 -14.62 -0.91 -7.57
N GLU A 41 -15.67 -1.73 -7.64
CA GLU A 41 -16.43 -2.16 -6.47
C GLU A 41 -15.57 -3.02 -5.52
N PHE A 42 -14.74 -3.92 -6.07
CA PHE A 42 -13.80 -4.72 -5.29
C PHE A 42 -12.76 -3.85 -4.59
N GLU A 43 -12.08 -2.96 -5.34
CA GLU A 43 -10.99 -2.10 -4.85
C GLU A 43 -11.45 -1.17 -3.71
N GLN A 44 -12.72 -0.77 -3.71
CA GLN A 44 -13.31 0.01 -2.62
C GLN A 44 -13.68 -0.85 -1.40
N ALA A 45 -14.28 -2.02 -1.64
CA ALA A 45 -14.74 -2.89 -0.56
C ALA A 45 -13.58 -3.56 0.20
N VAL A 46 -12.55 -3.99 -0.52
CA VAL A 46 -11.46 -4.81 0.03
C VAL A 46 -10.59 -4.08 1.06
N LEU A 47 -10.56 -2.73 1.02
CA LEU A 47 -9.71 -1.93 1.90
C LEU A 47 -9.97 -2.16 3.40
N LYS A 48 -11.17 -2.61 3.77
CA LYS A 48 -11.58 -2.86 5.16
C LYS A 48 -11.70 -4.33 5.50
N VAL A 49 -11.54 -5.23 4.53
CA VAL A 49 -11.65 -6.67 4.75
C VAL A 49 -10.42 -7.16 5.51
N ALA A 50 -10.65 -7.98 6.53
CA ALA A 50 -9.60 -8.58 7.36
C ALA A 50 -8.58 -7.53 7.87
N ASP A 51 -9.09 -6.47 8.51
CA ASP A 51 -8.31 -5.34 9.02
C ASP A 51 -7.38 -4.68 7.97
N GLY A 52 -7.82 -4.71 6.70
CA GLY A 52 -7.12 -4.11 5.57
C GLY A 52 -5.84 -4.82 5.19
N VAL A 53 -5.75 -6.14 5.39
CA VAL A 53 -4.59 -6.94 5.03
C VAL A 53 -4.15 -6.78 3.56
N TYR A 54 -5.11 -6.53 2.66
CA TYR A 54 -4.87 -6.32 1.23
C TYR A 54 -4.70 -4.85 0.83
N LEU A 55 -4.91 -3.91 1.76
CA LEU A 55 -4.72 -2.47 1.52
C LEU A 55 -3.35 -2.13 0.92
N PRO A 56 -2.21 -2.73 1.34
CA PRO A 56 -0.92 -2.44 0.72
C PRO A 56 -0.85 -2.80 -0.77
N HIS A 57 -1.59 -3.82 -1.22
CA HIS A 57 -1.62 -4.23 -2.64
C HIS A 57 -2.39 -3.19 -3.45
N ILE A 58 -3.55 -2.75 -2.96
CA ILE A 58 -4.30 -1.66 -3.59
C ILE A 58 -3.45 -0.39 -3.61
N PHE A 59 -2.83 -0.03 -2.49
CA PHE A 59 -1.98 1.15 -2.42
C PHE A 59 -0.80 1.08 -3.41
N TRP A 60 -0.17 -0.09 -3.57
CA TRP A 60 0.89 -0.30 -4.56
C TRP A 60 0.41 0.01 -5.99
N ILE A 61 -0.72 -0.57 -6.41
CA ILE A 61 -1.26 -0.43 -7.77
C ILE A 61 -1.53 1.05 -8.08
N TYR A 62 -2.21 1.73 -7.17
CA TYR A 62 -2.54 3.15 -7.35
C TYR A 62 -1.33 4.06 -7.18
N LEU A 63 -0.34 3.68 -6.36
CA LEU A 63 0.92 4.42 -6.25
C LEU A 63 1.70 4.34 -7.56
N SER A 64 1.74 3.17 -8.21
CA SER A 64 2.34 3.02 -9.53
C SER A 64 1.70 3.96 -10.54
N ALA A 65 0.37 3.98 -10.60
CA ALA A 65 -0.40 4.84 -11.49
C ALA A 65 -0.21 6.34 -11.17
N PHE A 66 -0.20 6.70 -9.89
CA PHE A 66 0.06 8.06 -9.41
C PHE A 66 1.42 8.61 -9.82
N LEU A 67 2.45 7.77 -9.89
CA LEU A 67 3.78 8.22 -10.35
C LEU A 67 3.76 8.66 -11.83
N ASN A 68 2.77 8.22 -12.61
CA ASN A 68 2.58 8.63 -14.00
C ASN A 68 1.58 9.80 -14.12
N ASP A 69 0.46 9.78 -13.40
CA ASP A 69 -0.55 10.85 -13.38
C ASP A 69 -1.03 11.16 -11.96
N ARG A 70 -0.44 12.19 -11.35
CA ARG A 70 -0.72 12.53 -9.95
C ARG A 70 -2.13 13.07 -9.76
N GLU A 71 -2.63 13.90 -10.67
CA GLU A 71 -3.91 14.57 -10.51
C GLU A 71 -5.07 13.56 -10.54
N VAL A 72 -4.98 12.55 -11.41
CA VAL A 72 -6.01 11.52 -11.56
C VAL A 72 -6.03 10.58 -10.35
N TYR A 73 -4.88 10.09 -9.89
CA TYR A 73 -4.83 9.00 -8.91
C TYR A 73 -4.70 9.47 -7.44
N ARG A 74 -4.30 10.73 -7.18
CA ARG A 74 -4.17 11.26 -5.81
C ARG A 74 -5.46 11.13 -4.99
N PRO A 75 -6.67 11.47 -5.49
CA PRO A 75 -7.88 11.39 -4.67
C PRO A 75 -8.14 9.99 -4.10
N PHE A 76 -7.87 8.95 -4.90
CA PHE A 76 -8.04 7.58 -4.44
C PHE A 76 -6.95 7.17 -3.45
N LEU A 77 -5.69 7.56 -3.66
CA LEU A 77 -4.63 7.32 -2.66
C LEU A 77 -4.90 8.05 -1.34
N GLU A 78 -5.41 9.28 -1.36
CA GLU A 78 -5.85 10.00 -0.16
C GLU A 78 -6.95 9.21 0.56
N TYR A 79 -7.93 8.69 -0.17
CA TYR A 79 -8.98 7.83 0.39
C TYR A 79 -8.40 6.56 1.04
N VAL A 80 -7.50 5.85 0.35
CA VAL A 80 -6.84 4.65 0.89
C VAL A 80 -6.06 4.97 2.17
N LEU A 81 -5.36 6.11 2.23
CA LEU A 81 -4.62 6.55 3.42
C LEU A 81 -5.56 6.94 4.58
N GLN A 82 -6.72 7.51 4.28
CA GLN A 82 -7.74 7.77 5.29
C GLN A 82 -8.30 6.47 5.87
N VAL A 83 -8.56 5.46 5.03
CA VAL A 83 -8.97 4.13 5.50
C VAL A 83 -7.87 3.51 6.35
N TYR A 84 -6.62 3.48 5.86
CA TYR A 84 -5.47 2.94 6.58
C TYR A 84 -5.28 3.55 7.98
N ALA A 85 -5.49 4.86 8.11
CA ALA A 85 -5.38 5.58 9.36
C ALA A 85 -6.40 5.12 10.43
N GLN A 86 -7.60 4.75 9.98
CA GLN A 86 -8.72 4.35 10.82
C GLN A 86 -8.76 2.85 11.11
N LEU A 87 -7.98 2.05 10.39
CA LEU A 87 -7.86 0.62 10.64
C LEU A 87 -7.03 0.33 11.90
N PRO A 88 -7.30 -0.79 12.59
CA PRO A 88 -6.47 -1.24 13.68
C PRO A 88 -4.98 -1.33 13.31
N PRO A 89 -4.05 -1.08 14.25
CA PRO A 89 -2.62 -1.34 14.05
C PRO A 89 -2.39 -2.82 13.69
N SER A 90 -1.63 -3.06 12.63
CA SER A 90 -1.34 -4.41 12.15
C SER A 90 0.11 -4.47 11.70
N PRO A 91 1.00 -5.22 12.40
CA PRO A 91 2.40 -5.33 12.02
C PRO A 91 2.59 -5.83 10.58
N PHE A 92 1.71 -6.72 10.12
CA PHE A 92 1.72 -7.25 8.76
C PHE A 92 1.48 -6.17 7.70
N VAL A 93 0.46 -5.33 7.93
CA VAL A 93 0.09 -4.23 7.03
C VAL A 93 1.13 -3.11 7.11
N ASP A 94 1.51 -2.70 8.32
CA ASP A 94 2.40 -1.57 8.57
C ASP A 94 3.80 -1.81 7.99
N LYS A 95 4.30 -3.06 8.08
CA LYS A 95 5.57 -3.47 7.47
C LYS A 95 5.56 -3.27 5.94
N ARG A 96 4.44 -3.56 5.28
CA ARG A 96 4.28 -3.42 3.82
C ARG A 96 3.95 -1.99 3.39
N MET A 97 3.18 -1.26 4.19
CA MET A 97 2.86 0.15 3.92
C MET A 97 4.08 1.06 4.06
N ARG A 98 4.96 0.83 5.04
CA ARG A 98 6.11 1.69 5.34
C ARG A 98 6.97 2.03 4.10
N PRO A 99 7.47 1.08 3.29
CA PRO A 99 8.25 1.42 2.10
C PRO A 99 7.41 2.13 1.02
N LEU A 100 6.11 1.84 0.89
CA LEU A 100 5.23 2.53 -0.05
C LEU A 100 4.98 3.98 0.38
N LEU A 101 4.84 4.23 1.68
CA LEU A 101 4.71 5.57 2.24
C LEU A 101 5.97 6.40 2.04
N TYR A 102 7.17 5.80 2.09
CA TYR A 102 8.41 6.48 1.70
C TYR A 102 8.34 7.01 0.26
N VAL A 103 7.88 6.17 -0.66
CA VAL A 103 7.75 6.54 -2.08
C VAL A 103 6.67 7.60 -2.27
N TYR A 104 5.50 7.45 -1.64
CA TYR A 104 4.40 8.41 -1.71
C TYR A 104 4.82 9.79 -1.20
N PHE A 105 5.30 9.88 0.05
CA PHE A 105 5.65 11.17 0.68
C PHE A 105 6.76 11.92 -0.04
N MET A 106 7.68 11.23 -0.72
CA MET A 106 8.73 11.87 -1.51
C MET A 106 8.25 12.41 -2.85
N ASN A 107 7.15 11.88 -3.37
CA ASN A 107 6.58 12.30 -4.65
C ASN A 107 5.42 13.29 -4.49
N GLU A 108 4.93 13.50 -3.27
CA GLU A 108 3.81 14.38 -2.99
C GLU A 108 4.27 15.76 -2.50
N PRO A 109 3.66 16.88 -2.96
CA PRO A 109 3.94 18.21 -2.43
C PRO A 109 3.63 18.35 -0.94
N SER A 110 4.36 19.26 -0.28
CA SER A 110 4.22 19.55 1.15
C SER A 110 2.78 19.87 1.57
N PHE A 111 2.02 20.56 0.73
CA PHE A 111 0.61 20.89 0.99
C PHE A 111 -0.24 19.62 1.27
N TYR A 112 -0.20 18.63 0.39
CA TYR A 112 -0.99 17.41 0.53
C TYR A 112 -0.49 16.53 1.68
N THR A 113 0.83 16.48 1.89
CA THR A 113 1.39 15.73 3.03
C THR A 113 1.01 16.34 4.37
N ASN A 114 0.93 17.68 4.48
CA ASN A 114 0.45 18.38 5.67
C ASN A 114 -1.07 18.20 5.88
N LYS A 115 -1.85 18.16 4.79
CA LYS A 115 -3.29 17.84 4.85
C LYS A 115 -3.52 16.44 5.41
N LEU A 116 -2.77 15.44 4.94
CA LEU A 116 -2.84 14.08 5.48
C LEU A 116 -2.41 14.04 6.95
N GLU A 117 -1.36 14.75 7.33
CA GLU A 117 -0.93 14.86 8.73
C GLU A 117 -2.06 15.41 9.62
N ALA A 118 -2.71 16.49 9.22
CA ALA A 118 -3.84 17.05 9.96
C ALA A 118 -4.98 16.03 10.13
N PHE A 119 -5.26 15.23 9.11
CA PHE A 119 -6.22 14.14 9.19
C PHE A 119 -5.78 13.06 10.19
N LEU A 120 -4.54 12.58 10.09
CA LEU A 120 -3.99 11.55 10.97
C LEU A 120 -3.99 11.98 12.43
N HIS A 121 -3.67 13.25 12.70
CA HIS A 121 -3.71 13.82 14.04
C HIS A 121 -5.10 13.75 14.69
N ARG A 122 -6.16 13.83 13.89
CA ARG A 122 -7.55 13.89 14.36
C ARG A 122 -8.24 12.53 14.40
N TYR A 123 -7.92 11.64 13.46
CA TYR A 123 -8.72 10.44 13.21
C TYR A 123 -7.94 9.12 13.28
N ALA A 124 -6.60 9.16 13.30
CA ALA A 124 -5.82 7.93 13.31
C ALA A 124 -5.65 7.35 14.71
N HIS A 125 -5.46 6.04 14.77
CA HIS A 125 -4.93 5.39 15.98
C HIS A 125 -3.56 5.98 16.37
N PRO A 126 -3.25 6.13 17.68
CA PRO A 126 -1.97 6.68 18.14
C PRO A 126 -0.74 6.01 17.51
N GLU A 127 -0.78 4.69 17.31
CA GLU A 127 0.28 3.89 16.71
C GLU A 127 0.48 4.24 15.23
N LYS A 128 -0.61 4.39 14.46
CA LYS A 128 -0.58 4.81 13.05
C LYS A 128 -0.05 6.24 12.91
N ARG A 129 -0.46 7.13 13.81
CA ARG A 129 0.04 8.50 13.86
C ARG A 129 1.55 8.51 14.15
N SER A 130 2.01 7.79 15.16
CA SER A 130 3.44 7.69 15.49
C SER A 130 4.24 7.13 14.31
N LEU A 131 3.74 6.06 13.68
CA LEU A 131 4.35 5.45 12.50
C LEU A 131 4.55 6.46 11.36
N VAL A 132 3.53 7.26 11.03
CA VAL A 132 3.64 8.26 9.95
C VAL A 132 4.61 9.39 10.33
N GLN A 133 4.62 9.82 11.59
CA GLN A 133 5.59 10.81 12.08
C GLN A 133 7.03 10.27 11.98
N ASP A 134 7.26 9.03 12.39
CA ASP A 134 8.56 8.35 12.27
C ASP A 134 8.99 8.23 10.81
N ILE A 135 8.07 7.88 9.93
CA ILE A 135 8.31 7.80 8.48
C ILE A 135 8.78 9.16 7.94
N ARG A 136 8.10 10.26 8.28
CA ARG A 136 8.50 11.60 7.82
C ARG A 136 9.86 12.01 8.37
N ALA A 137 10.09 11.80 9.67
CA ALA A 137 11.38 12.07 10.28
C ALA A 137 12.50 11.24 9.63
N TYR A 138 12.22 9.97 9.32
CA TYR A 138 13.16 9.09 8.63
C TYR A 138 13.49 9.60 7.22
N ILE A 139 12.48 10.03 6.46
CA ILE A 139 12.65 10.59 5.11
C ILE A 139 13.58 11.81 5.15
N GLN A 140 13.33 12.74 6.08
CA GLN A 140 14.14 13.95 6.23
C GLN A 140 15.59 13.66 6.61
N ARG A 141 15.81 12.67 7.48
CA ARG A 141 17.15 12.29 7.98
C ARG A 141 17.93 11.41 7.01
N ASN A 142 17.25 10.66 6.15
CA ASN A 142 17.86 9.61 5.32
C ASN A 142 17.48 9.73 3.83
N PRO A 143 17.66 10.90 3.18
CA PRO A 143 17.20 11.12 1.82
C PRO A 143 17.80 10.13 0.81
N THR A 144 19.06 9.73 0.99
CA THR A 144 19.73 8.74 0.13
C THR A 144 19.09 7.35 0.23
N THR A 145 18.84 6.87 1.45
CA THR A 145 18.22 5.55 1.67
C THR A 145 16.80 5.53 1.12
N VAL A 146 16.05 6.62 1.32
CA VAL A 146 14.70 6.76 0.79
C VAL A 146 14.70 6.77 -0.75
N ARG A 147 15.70 7.41 -1.38
CA ARG A 147 15.87 7.37 -2.84
C ARG A 147 16.09 5.96 -3.37
N ILE A 148 16.76 5.09 -2.61
CA ILE A 148 16.89 3.66 -2.97
C ILE A 148 15.52 2.99 -3.02
N PHE A 149 14.62 3.26 -2.07
CA PHE A 149 13.25 2.72 -2.13
C PHE A 149 12.48 3.22 -3.37
N GLN A 150 12.63 4.48 -3.75
CA GLN A 150 12.04 4.99 -5.00
C GLN A 150 12.60 4.26 -6.24
N GLN A 151 13.91 4.01 -6.28
CA GLN A 151 14.53 3.27 -7.38
C GLN A 151 14.03 1.82 -7.44
N LYS A 152 13.96 1.13 -6.29
CA LYS A 152 13.40 -0.23 -6.23
C LYS A 152 11.95 -0.26 -6.70
N PHE A 153 11.12 0.66 -6.20
CA PHE A 153 9.72 0.73 -6.62
C PHE A 153 9.60 1.05 -8.10
N ALA A 154 10.41 1.96 -8.66
CA ALA A 154 10.42 2.26 -10.08
C ALA A 154 10.77 1.05 -10.97
N LEU A 155 11.56 0.09 -10.47
CA LEU A 155 11.84 -1.17 -11.17
C LEU A 155 10.67 -2.17 -11.10
N LEU A 156 9.83 -2.05 -10.07
CA LEU A 156 8.78 -3.02 -9.76
C LEU A 156 7.37 -2.52 -10.06
N LYS A 157 7.18 -1.22 -10.31
CA LYS A 157 5.87 -0.56 -10.37
C LYS A 157 4.95 -1.13 -11.47
N ASP A 158 5.52 -1.70 -12.53
CA ASP A 158 4.79 -2.26 -13.67
C ASP A 158 4.50 -3.78 -13.50
N TYR A 159 4.88 -4.37 -12.36
CA TYR A 159 4.59 -5.74 -11.98
C TYR A 159 3.47 -5.79 -10.93
N LEU A 160 2.89 -6.99 -10.73
CA LEU A 160 2.03 -7.26 -9.58
C LEU A 160 2.78 -6.95 -8.26
N PRO A 161 2.08 -6.48 -7.21
CA PRO A 161 2.73 -6.10 -5.95
C PRO A 161 3.59 -7.24 -5.39
N ASN A 162 4.91 -7.05 -5.37
CA ASN A 162 5.85 -8.03 -4.84
C ASN A 162 6.69 -7.42 -3.72
N PHE A 163 6.20 -7.60 -2.49
CA PHE A 163 6.83 -7.05 -1.29
C PHE A 163 8.15 -7.73 -0.92
N GLU A 164 8.35 -8.99 -1.34
CA GLU A 164 9.62 -9.70 -1.15
C GLU A 164 10.69 -9.04 -2.01
N MET A 165 10.42 -8.83 -3.30
CA MET A 165 11.34 -8.13 -4.20
C MET A 165 11.60 -6.68 -3.77
N LEU A 166 10.58 -5.96 -3.28
CA LEU A 166 10.78 -4.61 -2.75
C LEU A 166 11.72 -4.57 -1.53
N SER A 167 11.76 -5.65 -0.75
CA SER A 167 12.64 -5.79 0.41
C SER A 167 14.09 -6.13 0.04
N MET A 168 14.33 -6.76 -1.12
CA MET A 168 15.67 -7.14 -1.59
C MET A 168 16.59 -5.93 -1.74
N PRO A 169 17.89 -6.02 -1.43
CA PRO A 169 18.88 -5.01 -1.79
C PRO A 169 18.79 -4.63 -3.28
N LEU A 170 19.01 -3.35 -3.61
CA LEU A 170 18.87 -2.86 -4.99
C LEU A 170 19.76 -3.62 -6.00
N PRO A 171 21.02 -3.99 -5.70
CA PRO A 171 21.83 -4.79 -6.62
C PRO A 171 21.22 -6.17 -6.91
N GLU A 172 20.72 -6.87 -5.89
CA GLU A 172 20.07 -8.17 -6.03
C GLU A 172 18.77 -8.07 -6.82
N LEU A 173 17.98 -7.03 -6.57
CA LEU A 173 16.76 -6.75 -7.35
C LEU A 173 17.07 -6.52 -8.83
N ARG A 174 18.13 -5.77 -9.16
CA ARG A 174 18.53 -5.56 -10.56
C ARG A 174 18.97 -6.88 -11.21
N ALA A 175 19.72 -7.70 -10.48
CA ALA A 175 20.15 -9.00 -10.97
C ALA A 175 18.96 -9.94 -11.24
N SER A 176 17.96 -9.99 -10.34
CA SER A 176 16.77 -10.82 -10.52
C SER A 176 15.88 -10.38 -11.69
N LEU A 177 15.91 -9.09 -12.04
CA LEU A 177 15.22 -8.53 -13.21
C LEU A 177 16.04 -8.60 -14.51
N GLY A 178 17.22 -9.21 -14.50
CA GLY A 178 18.10 -9.25 -15.68
C GLY A 178 18.68 -7.89 -16.09
N GLN A 179 18.66 -6.91 -15.17
CA GLN A 179 19.21 -5.56 -15.34
C GLN A 179 20.58 -5.40 -14.64
N GLY A 180 21.30 -6.50 -14.47
CA GLY A 180 22.66 -6.50 -13.93
C GLY A 180 23.62 -5.81 -14.90
N SER A 181 24.18 -4.68 -14.45
CA SER A 181 25.30 -3.99 -15.09
C SER A 181 26.54 -4.85 -15.19
#